data_AF-A0A0S2FB59-F1
#
_entry.id   AF-A0A0S2FB59-F1
#
_cell.length_a   1.000
_cell.length_b   1.000
_cell.length_c   1.000
_cell.angle_alpha   90.00
_cell.angle_beta   90.00
_cell.angle_gamma   90.00
#
_symmetry.space_group_name_H-M   'P 1'
#
loop_
_entity.id
_entity.type
_entity.pdbx_description
1 polymer ?
#
loop_
_entity_poly.entity_id
_entity_poly.type
_entity_poly.pdbx_seq_one_letter_code
_entity_poly.pdbx_strand_id
1 'polypeptide(L)'
;MNLSLLLPAALAALAALLLPLLIHLARRSEQRPTDFAALRWLRQRPKPRHRIRFDEWPLLLLRLLLLALLALWLARPVLFGAESARPWIVVAPGVDTQAARAEAAASAARLHWLAPGFPRLDDAAPDRPVPLSSLLRELDASLPAAAALTVFVPERMGGADGQRPRLSRPVEWRVVPGTTPVATPTSAIAAPSPVVRYAADRAAALPYLRAAIAAWRDPAAGSRSTESVAPSTEAWPADSRELIWLVPGAVPNEVREFARNGGRVLLDAGSEWPRDASSPRAPLWRDGSGAALVEGVAFGRGRLMRLTRALVPQVMPELLEPGFPQRLRGLFEPTAPAPSRVSAKDHAPAIGAAAYALPPRDLRLWLALLIALVFVLERWLATRARRGATP
;
A
#
# COMPACT_ATOMS: atom_id res chain seq x y z
N MET A 1 13.24 23.72 -15.22
CA MET A 1 12.19 22.83 -15.75
C MET A 1 12.72 22.25 -17.05
N ASN A 2 12.74 20.92 -17.19
CA ASN A 2 13.34 20.28 -18.37
C ASN A 2 12.28 19.41 -19.05
N LEU A 3 12.11 19.55 -20.37
CA LEU A 3 11.21 18.72 -21.17
C LEU A 3 11.96 17.48 -21.67
N SER A 4 11.34 16.32 -21.61
CA SER A 4 11.88 15.06 -22.13
C SER A 4 10.78 14.19 -22.74
N LEU A 5 11.17 13.18 -23.52
CA LEU A 5 10.28 12.18 -24.12
C LEU A 5 10.56 10.82 -23.48
N LEU A 6 9.53 10.18 -22.91
CA LEU A 6 9.70 8.82 -22.35
C LEU A 6 9.78 7.74 -23.44
N LEU A 7 9.18 7.99 -24.62
CA LEU A 7 9.26 7.09 -25.78
C LEU A 7 9.70 7.87 -27.03
N PRO A 8 10.98 8.30 -27.12
CA PRO A 8 11.46 9.08 -28.27
C PRO A 8 11.28 8.35 -29.61
N ALA A 9 11.34 7.00 -29.61
CA ALA A 9 11.11 6.18 -30.80
C ALA A 9 9.71 6.37 -31.42
N ALA A 10 8.71 6.78 -30.64
CA ALA A 10 7.36 7.01 -31.16
C ALA A 10 7.28 8.18 -32.16
N LEU A 11 8.30 9.06 -32.20
CA LEU A 11 8.42 10.11 -33.21
C LEU A 11 8.53 9.54 -34.64
N ALA A 12 8.88 8.26 -34.81
CA ALA A 12 8.80 7.58 -36.11
C ALA A 12 7.39 7.64 -36.73
N ALA A 13 6.34 7.78 -35.91
CA ALA A 13 4.97 7.97 -36.37
C ALA A 13 4.78 9.27 -37.20
N LEU A 14 5.70 10.24 -37.11
CA LEU A 14 5.70 11.43 -37.98
C LEU A 14 5.83 11.06 -39.47
N ALA A 15 6.31 9.87 -39.81
CA ALA A 15 6.29 9.38 -41.19
C ALA A 15 4.86 9.33 -41.79
N ALA A 16 3.83 9.21 -40.95
CA ALA A 16 2.42 9.27 -41.40
C ALA A 16 2.03 10.62 -42.02
N LEU A 17 2.78 11.70 -41.75
CA LEU A 17 2.60 13.02 -42.38
C LEU A 17 2.80 12.97 -43.90
N LEU A 18 3.59 12.01 -44.41
CA LEU A 18 3.78 11.82 -45.84
C LEU A 18 2.46 11.45 -46.54
N LEU A 19 1.56 10.74 -45.87
CA LEU A 19 0.32 10.24 -46.48
C LEU A 19 -0.60 11.38 -46.97
N PRO A 20 -1.06 12.34 -46.13
CA PRO A 20 -1.87 13.45 -46.61
C PRO A 20 -1.14 14.36 -47.60
N LEU A 21 0.18 14.50 -47.47
CA LEU A 21 1.00 15.31 -48.39
C LEU A 21 1.03 14.68 -49.80
N LEU A 22 1.29 13.38 -49.88
CA LEU A 22 1.30 12.62 -51.13
C LEU A 22 -0.10 12.56 -51.77
N ILE A 23 -1.16 12.35 -50.97
CA ILE A 23 -2.54 12.39 -51.46
C ILE A 23 -2.89 13.76 -52.03
N HIS A 24 -2.46 14.84 -51.38
CA HIS A 24 -2.71 16.20 -51.87
C HIS A 24 -1.97 16.46 -53.19
N LEU A 25 -0.72 16.02 -53.31
CA LEU A 25 0.07 16.17 -54.53
C LEU A 25 -0.46 15.30 -55.68
N ALA A 26 -1.00 14.11 -55.37
CA ALA A 26 -1.59 13.19 -56.33
C ALA A 26 -3.02 13.58 -56.77
N ARG A 27 -3.69 14.48 -56.03
CA ARG A 27 -5.04 14.94 -56.35
C ARG A 27 -5.00 15.80 -57.62
N ARG A 28 -5.26 15.17 -58.75
CA ARG A 28 -5.55 15.86 -60.01
C ARG A 28 -6.89 16.58 -59.85
N SER A 29 -6.98 17.83 -60.31
CA SER A 29 -8.24 18.54 -60.38
C SER A 29 -9.18 17.77 -61.32
N GLU A 30 -10.22 17.14 -60.78
CA GLU A 30 -11.33 16.64 -61.56
C GLU A 30 -12.05 17.85 -62.15
N GLN A 31 -11.63 18.27 -63.34
CA GLN A 31 -12.43 19.15 -64.18
C GLN A 31 -13.65 18.34 -64.58
N ARG A 32 -14.76 18.50 -63.87
CA ARG A 32 -16.04 17.96 -64.32
C ARG A 32 -16.39 18.65 -65.64
N PRO A 33 -16.51 17.92 -66.75
CA PRO A 33 -16.98 18.51 -67.99
C PRO A 33 -18.42 18.95 -67.74
N THR A 34 -18.63 20.26 -67.64
CA THR A 34 -19.98 20.83 -67.60
C THR A 34 -20.41 21.01 -69.05
N ASP A 35 -21.51 20.38 -69.44
CA ASP A 35 -22.02 20.47 -70.79
C ASP A 35 -22.65 21.86 -70.99
N PHE A 36 -21.89 22.77 -71.63
CA PHE A 36 -22.31 24.15 -71.85
C PHE A 36 -22.60 24.37 -73.33
N ALA A 37 -23.88 24.47 -73.68
CA ALA A 37 -24.37 24.48 -75.07
C ALA A 37 -23.75 25.59 -75.96
N ALA A 38 -23.22 26.67 -75.38
CA ALA A 38 -22.60 27.75 -76.12
C ALA A 38 -21.14 27.48 -76.56
N LEU A 39 -20.48 26.41 -76.07
CA LEU A 39 -19.08 26.11 -76.41
C LEU A 39 -18.90 25.51 -77.81
N ARG A 40 -19.98 25.09 -78.49
CA ARG A 40 -19.92 24.55 -79.87
C ARG A 40 -19.35 25.52 -80.90
N TRP A 41 -19.30 26.82 -80.61
CA TRP A 41 -18.75 27.85 -81.48
C TRP A 41 -17.36 28.37 -81.06
N LEU A 42 -16.82 27.88 -79.93
CA LEU A 42 -15.54 28.34 -79.39
C LEU A 42 -14.37 27.49 -79.91
N ARG A 43 -13.71 27.95 -80.98
CA ARG A 43 -12.48 27.35 -81.53
C ARG A 43 -11.23 27.80 -80.77
N GLN A 44 -11.00 27.29 -79.56
CA GLN A 44 -9.67 27.30 -78.95
C GLN A 44 -9.45 26.00 -78.18
N ARG A 45 -8.33 25.32 -78.44
CA ARG A 45 -7.81 24.22 -77.61
C ARG A 45 -6.87 24.85 -76.55
N PRO A 46 -7.34 25.19 -75.35
CA PRO A 46 -6.44 25.69 -74.31
C PRO A 46 -5.41 24.60 -73.98
N LYS A 47 -4.12 24.92 -74.11
CA LYS A 47 -3.04 24.03 -73.64
C LYS A 47 -3.22 23.84 -72.13
N PRO A 48 -3.35 22.60 -71.63
CA PRO A 48 -3.48 22.36 -70.20
C PRO A 48 -2.23 22.88 -69.47
N ARG A 49 -2.39 23.99 -68.76
CA ARG A 49 -1.33 24.53 -67.89
C ARG A 49 -1.36 23.76 -66.58
N HIS A 50 -0.49 22.77 -66.48
CA HIS A 50 -0.26 21.97 -65.28
C HIS A 50 0.46 22.82 -64.21
N ARG A 51 -0.29 23.65 -63.47
CA ARG A 51 0.25 24.36 -62.29
C ARG A 51 -0.29 23.69 -61.03
N ILE A 52 0.61 23.27 -60.17
CA ILE A 52 0.29 22.78 -58.83
C ILE A 52 -0.30 23.97 -58.06
N ARG A 53 -1.61 23.97 -57.83
CA ARG A 53 -2.30 24.94 -56.98
C ARG A 53 -2.68 24.23 -55.69
N PHE A 54 -2.17 24.75 -54.58
CA PHE A 54 -2.51 24.29 -53.24
C PHE A 54 -3.88 24.88 -52.84
N ASP A 55 -4.96 24.38 -53.43
CA ASP A 55 -6.30 24.69 -52.95
C ASP A 55 -6.50 24.00 -51.58
N GLU A 56 -7.14 24.68 -50.61
CA GLU A 56 -7.39 24.16 -49.25
C GLU A 56 -6.15 23.96 -48.33
N TRP A 57 -5.04 24.68 -48.57
CA TRP A 57 -3.82 24.58 -47.73
C TRP A 57 -4.06 24.71 -46.21
N PRO A 58 -4.98 25.57 -45.70
CA PRO A 58 -5.28 25.62 -44.27
C PRO A 58 -5.81 24.29 -43.70
N LEU A 59 -6.60 23.53 -44.48
CA LEU A 59 -7.13 22.23 -44.05
C LEU A 59 -6.04 21.16 -44.05
N LEU A 60 -5.15 21.19 -45.04
CA LEU A 60 -3.98 20.31 -45.07
C LEU A 60 -3.06 20.56 -43.87
N LEU A 61 -2.80 21.83 -43.53
CA LEU A 61 -1.98 22.19 -42.37
C LEU A 61 -2.58 21.65 -41.06
N LEU A 62 -3.91 21.76 -40.88
CA LEU A 62 -4.59 21.21 -39.71
C LEU A 62 -4.47 19.68 -39.63
N ARG A 63 -4.57 18.96 -40.76
CA ARG A 63 -4.39 17.49 -40.79
C ARG A 63 -2.96 17.08 -40.43
N LEU A 64 -1.97 17.78 -40.97
CA LEU A 64 -0.57 17.55 -40.62
C LEU A 64 -0.33 17.84 -39.14
N LEU A 65 -0.86 18.96 -38.63
CA LEU A 65 -0.77 19.30 -37.22
C LEU A 65 -1.39 18.22 -36.33
N LEU A 66 -2.58 17.71 -36.69
CA LEU A 66 -3.25 16.67 -35.92
C LEU A 66 -2.41 15.38 -35.84
N LEU A 67 -1.87 14.91 -36.97
CA LEU A 67 -1.00 13.74 -37.00
C LEU A 67 0.30 13.97 -36.24
N ALA A 68 0.89 15.17 -36.33
CA ALA A 68 2.10 15.53 -35.60
C ALA A 68 1.86 15.55 -34.08
N LEU A 69 0.73 16.14 -33.63
CA LEU A 69 0.33 16.13 -32.23
C LEU A 69 0.05 14.71 -31.72
N LEU A 70 -0.53 13.84 -32.54
CA LEU A 70 -0.75 12.44 -32.19
C LEU A 70 0.58 11.67 -32.04
N ALA A 71 1.52 11.87 -32.96
CA ALA A 71 2.87 11.31 -32.85
C ALA A 71 3.57 11.81 -31.58
N LEU A 72 3.46 13.09 -31.25
CA LEU A 72 3.98 13.66 -30.01
C LEU A 72 3.29 13.06 -28.78
N TRP A 73 1.98 12.87 -28.80
CA TRP A 73 1.23 12.23 -27.72
C TRP A 73 1.68 10.78 -27.46
N LEU A 74 2.03 10.04 -28.52
CA LEU A 74 2.62 8.70 -28.42
C LEU A 74 4.04 8.72 -27.84
N ALA A 75 4.81 9.79 -28.10
CA ALA A 75 6.17 9.94 -27.59
C ALA A 75 6.24 10.23 -26.06
N ARG A 76 5.08 10.39 -25.42
CA ARG A 76 4.92 10.65 -23.98
C ARG A 76 5.83 11.78 -23.46
N PRO A 77 5.55 13.04 -23.84
CA PRO A 77 6.33 14.17 -23.38
C PRO A 77 6.04 14.44 -21.91
N VAL A 78 7.11 14.66 -21.15
CA VAL A 78 7.06 14.88 -19.71
C VAL A 78 7.92 16.07 -19.29
N LEU A 79 7.50 16.77 -18.24
CA LEU A 79 8.22 17.90 -17.65
C LEU A 79 8.81 17.55 -16.29
N PHE A 80 10.12 17.70 -16.15
CA PHE A 80 10.84 17.59 -14.88
C PHE A 80 10.94 18.93 -14.18
N GLY A 81 10.86 18.92 -12.85
CA GLY A 81 11.03 20.11 -12.01
C GLY A 81 9.92 21.15 -12.15
N ALA A 82 8.72 20.73 -12.57
CA ALA A 82 7.52 21.58 -12.63
C ALA A 82 6.80 21.70 -11.27
N GLU A 83 7.30 21.01 -10.25
CA GLU A 83 6.71 21.01 -8.91
C GLU A 83 7.00 22.32 -8.16
N SER A 84 6.01 22.73 -7.37
CA SER A 84 6.09 23.97 -6.61
C SER A 84 6.95 23.79 -5.35
N ALA A 85 7.95 24.65 -5.16
CA ALA A 85 8.75 24.72 -3.95
C ALA A 85 8.04 25.47 -2.80
N ARG A 86 6.70 25.58 -2.84
CA ARG A 86 5.94 26.18 -1.74
C ARG A 86 6.22 25.41 -0.45
N PRO A 87 6.38 26.08 0.71
CA PRO A 87 6.56 25.40 1.98
C PRO A 87 5.39 24.48 2.30
N TRP A 88 5.68 23.39 2.99
CA TRP A 88 4.70 22.43 3.48
C TRP A 88 4.70 22.41 5.00
N ILE A 89 3.51 22.49 5.58
CA ILE A 89 3.28 22.30 7.01
C ILE A 89 2.41 21.06 7.16
N VAL A 90 2.90 20.08 7.90
CA VAL A 90 2.15 18.85 8.18
C VAL A 90 1.92 18.68 9.67
N VAL A 91 0.72 18.24 10.03
CA VAL A 91 0.29 18.09 11.43
C VAL A 91 0.02 16.62 11.72
N ALA A 92 0.67 16.09 12.76
CA ALA A 92 0.38 14.75 13.24
C ALA A 92 -1.01 14.68 13.88
N PRO A 93 -1.68 13.52 13.84
CA PRO A 93 -3.00 13.37 14.45
C PRO A 93 -2.97 13.62 15.96
N GLY A 94 -4.01 14.27 16.48
CA GLY A 94 -4.18 14.51 17.91
C GLY A 94 -3.42 15.72 18.48
N VAL A 95 -2.91 16.59 17.60
CA VAL A 95 -2.30 17.88 17.93
C VAL A 95 -3.29 19.01 17.68
N ASP A 96 -3.24 20.06 18.50
CA ASP A 96 -3.98 21.28 18.20
C ASP A 96 -3.46 21.93 16.89
N THR A 97 -4.41 22.28 16.03
CA THR A 97 -4.17 22.76 14.68
C THR A 97 -4.05 24.27 14.58
N GLN A 98 -4.37 25.02 15.64
CA GLN A 98 -4.38 26.48 15.62
C GLN A 98 -3.00 27.08 15.29
N ALA A 99 -1.94 26.59 15.94
CA ALA A 99 -0.57 27.07 15.70
C ALA A 99 -0.11 26.79 14.25
N ALA A 100 -0.43 25.61 13.72
CA ALA A 100 -0.11 25.22 12.36
C ALA A 100 -0.86 26.07 11.32
N ARG A 101 -2.13 26.42 11.57
CA ARG A 101 -2.92 27.32 10.71
C ARG A 101 -2.35 28.74 10.68
N ALA A 102 -1.95 29.27 11.85
CA ALA A 102 -1.35 30.60 11.93
C ALA A 102 -0.03 30.68 11.14
N GLU A 103 0.81 29.66 11.26
CA GLU A 103 2.08 29.60 10.52
C GLU A 103 1.86 29.41 9.01
N ALA A 104 0.89 28.59 8.61
CA ALA A 104 0.53 28.41 7.20
C ALA A 104 0.07 29.72 6.56
N ALA A 105 -0.70 30.53 7.29
CA ALA A 105 -1.14 31.84 6.83
C ALA A 105 0.03 32.82 6.65
N ALA A 106 1.00 32.82 7.58
CA ALA A 106 2.17 33.69 7.51
C ALA A 106 3.15 33.32 6.37
N SER A 107 3.33 32.02 6.11
CA SER A 107 4.29 31.50 5.13
C SER A 107 3.68 31.15 3.77
N ALA A 108 2.35 31.30 3.62
CA ALA A 108 1.56 30.80 2.49
C ALA A 108 1.83 29.31 2.19
N ALA A 109 2.07 28.52 3.24
CA ALA A 109 2.39 27.11 3.15
C ALA A 109 1.17 26.24 2.85
N ARG A 110 1.42 25.07 2.27
CA ARG A 110 0.40 24.03 2.12
C ARG A 110 0.22 23.29 3.44
N LEU A 111 -1.00 23.22 3.93
CA LEU A 111 -1.32 22.68 5.25
C LEU A 111 -2.05 21.34 5.13
N HIS A 112 -1.43 20.28 5.66
CA HIS A 112 -1.89 18.89 5.48
C HIS A 112 -1.82 18.08 6.78
N TRP A 113 -2.62 17.02 6.88
CA TRP A 113 -2.45 16.00 7.90
C TRP A 113 -1.29 15.07 7.55
N LEU A 114 -0.51 14.67 8.55
CA LEU A 114 0.48 13.60 8.43
C LEU A 114 -0.23 12.24 8.54
N ALA A 115 -0.93 11.89 7.46
CA ALA A 115 -1.71 10.68 7.29
C ALA A 115 -1.53 10.12 5.86
N PRO A 116 -1.90 8.86 5.59
CA PRO A 116 -1.82 8.29 4.25
C PRO A 116 -2.51 9.18 3.22
N GLY A 117 -1.80 9.53 2.14
CA GLY A 117 -2.30 10.41 1.08
C GLY A 117 -2.22 11.92 1.38
N PHE A 118 -1.74 12.31 2.56
CA PHE A 118 -1.56 13.71 2.99
C PHE A 118 -2.81 14.58 2.73
N PRO A 119 -3.98 14.25 3.32
CA PRO A 119 -5.20 15.04 3.12
C PRO A 119 -5.02 16.46 3.67
N ARG A 120 -5.86 17.40 3.22
CA ARG A 120 -5.77 18.79 3.69
C ARG A 120 -6.20 18.85 5.15
N LEU A 121 -5.68 19.82 5.89
CA LEU A 121 -6.03 19.96 7.31
C LEU A 121 -7.51 20.34 7.55
N ASP A 122 -8.19 20.80 6.50
CA ASP A 122 -9.64 21.06 6.52
C ASP A 122 -10.48 19.78 6.39
N ASP A 123 -9.85 18.68 5.95
CA ASP A 123 -10.49 17.36 5.90
C ASP A 123 -10.54 16.73 7.31
N ALA A 124 -11.39 15.72 7.47
CA ALA A 124 -11.55 14.99 8.73
C ALA A 124 -10.20 14.45 9.24
N ALA A 125 -9.95 14.65 10.54
CA ALA A 125 -8.75 14.13 11.18
C ALA A 125 -8.76 12.58 11.13
N PRO A 126 -7.59 11.95 11.01
CA PRO A 126 -7.52 10.50 10.99
C PRO A 126 -7.78 9.91 12.39
N ASP A 127 -8.73 8.97 12.45
CA ASP A 127 -9.17 8.35 13.71
C ASP A 127 -8.36 7.11 14.12
N ARG A 128 -7.40 6.69 13.29
CA ARG A 128 -6.59 5.48 13.51
C ARG A 128 -5.12 5.81 13.75
N PRO A 129 -4.39 4.98 14.51
CA PRO A 129 -2.95 5.10 14.62
C PRO A 129 -2.28 5.03 13.24
N VAL A 130 -1.40 6.00 12.95
CA VAL A 130 -0.68 6.10 11.68
C VAL A 130 0.82 5.83 11.89
N PRO A 131 1.51 5.21 10.91
CA PRO A 131 2.96 4.98 10.96
C PRO A 131 3.73 6.27 10.63
N LEU A 132 3.79 7.20 11.59
CA LEU A 132 4.35 8.55 11.39
C LEU A 132 5.76 8.55 10.78
N SER A 133 6.66 7.65 11.22
CA SER A 133 8.05 7.64 10.71
C SER A 133 8.14 7.24 9.23
N SER A 134 7.25 6.35 8.79
CA SER A 134 7.16 5.97 7.37
C SER A 134 6.53 7.08 6.53
N LEU A 135 5.48 7.74 7.03
CA LEU A 135 4.84 8.86 6.35
C LEU A 135 5.77 10.06 6.18
N LEU A 136 6.66 10.32 7.15
CA LEU A 136 7.69 11.36 7.01
C LEU A 136 8.66 11.07 5.88
N ARG A 137 9.09 9.81 5.71
CA ARG A 137 9.97 9.39 4.61
C ARG A 137 9.25 9.43 3.26
N GLU A 138 7.98 9.02 3.22
CA GLU A 138 7.15 9.11 2.02
C GLU A 138 6.96 10.57 1.58
N LEU A 139 6.63 11.45 2.53
CA LEU A 139 6.52 12.88 2.28
C LEU A 139 7.85 13.42 1.77
N ASP A 140 8.95 13.06 2.41
CA ASP A 140 10.27 13.54 2.02
C ASP A 140 10.64 13.16 0.56
N ALA A 141 10.30 11.95 0.14
CA ALA A 141 10.52 11.49 -1.23
C ALA A 141 9.61 12.18 -2.27
N SER A 142 8.44 12.66 -1.84
CA SER A 142 7.42 13.30 -2.69
C SER A 142 7.61 14.81 -2.89
N LEU A 143 8.44 15.45 -2.07
CA LEU A 143 8.65 16.90 -2.10
C LEU A 143 9.87 17.30 -2.96
N PRO A 144 9.83 18.46 -3.63
CA PRO A 144 11.02 19.05 -4.25
C PRO A 144 12.13 19.29 -3.23
N ALA A 145 13.38 19.22 -3.67
CA ALA A 145 14.53 19.47 -2.80
C ALA A 145 14.51 20.88 -2.15
N ALA A 146 13.94 21.86 -2.85
CA ALA A 146 13.83 23.24 -2.38
C ALA A 146 12.61 23.51 -1.48
N ALA A 147 11.69 22.56 -1.31
CA ALA A 147 10.51 22.76 -0.48
C ALA A 147 10.89 22.68 1.01
N ALA A 148 10.62 23.75 1.76
CA ALA A 148 10.73 23.73 3.22
C ALA A 148 9.62 22.88 3.84
N LEU A 149 9.95 22.14 4.91
CA LEU A 149 9.03 21.24 5.59
C LEU A 149 9.02 21.54 7.09
N THR A 150 7.84 21.91 7.60
CA THR A 150 7.57 22.07 9.04
C THR A 150 6.61 20.97 9.48
N VAL A 151 6.92 20.30 10.58
CA VAL A 151 6.14 19.18 11.11
C VAL A 151 5.71 19.49 12.54
N PHE A 152 4.40 19.49 12.77
CA PHE A 152 3.79 19.62 14.09
C PHE A 152 3.49 18.23 14.64
N VAL A 153 4.02 17.92 15.83
CA VAL A 153 3.86 16.62 16.49
C VAL A 153 3.47 16.77 17.96
N PRO A 154 2.75 15.78 18.53
CA PRO A 154 2.46 15.77 19.96
C PRO A 154 3.73 15.41 20.75
N GLU A 155 3.78 15.73 22.04
CA GLU A 155 4.92 15.41 22.93
C GLU A 155 5.31 13.92 22.91
N ARG A 156 4.31 13.04 22.85
CA ARG A 156 4.48 11.59 22.71
C ARG A 156 3.87 11.15 21.40
N MET A 157 4.70 10.61 20.51
CA MET A 157 4.27 10.13 19.20
C MET A 157 4.15 8.60 19.16
N GLY A 158 3.17 8.11 18.39
CA GLY A 158 3.03 6.70 18.00
C GLY A 158 3.61 6.43 16.61
N GLY A 159 3.60 5.17 16.16
CA GLY A 159 4.05 4.84 14.81
C GLY A 159 5.55 5.04 14.54
N ALA A 160 6.38 5.01 15.59
CA ALA A 160 7.82 4.86 15.46
C ALA A 160 8.17 3.43 15.03
N ASP A 161 9.23 3.29 14.24
CA ASP A 161 9.71 2.04 13.66
C ASP A 161 11.08 1.63 14.22
N GLY A 162 11.43 2.12 15.41
CA GLY A 162 12.65 1.76 16.14
C GLY A 162 13.90 2.55 15.75
N GLN A 163 13.83 3.46 14.78
CA GLN A 163 14.95 4.35 14.42
C GLN A 163 14.47 5.77 14.15
N ARG A 164 15.33 6.76 14.40
CA ARG A 164 15.04 8.15 14.01
C ARG A 164 14.99 8.25 12.49
N PRO A 165 13.95 8.85 11.89
CA PRO A 165 13.87 9.01 10.45
C PRO A 165 15.03 9.88 9.96
N ARG A 166 15.68 9.44 8.88
CA ARG A 166 16.66 10.24 8.15
C ARG A 166 16.00 10.79 6.90
N LEU A 167 16.06 12.10 6.70
CA LEU A 167 15.39 12.82 5.63
C LEU A 167 16.43 13.50 4.73
N SER A 168 16.02 13.80 3.49
CA SER A 168 16.89 14.44 2.50
C SER A 168 17.00 15.96 2.69
N ARG A 169 16.12 16.54 3.51
CA ARG A 169 16.07 17.97 3.83
C ARG A 169 15.99 18.22 5.35
N PRO A 170 16.41 19.41 5.82
CA PRO A 170 16.12 19.84 7.18
C PRO A 170 14.60 19.95 7.38
N VAL A 171 14.14 19.57 8.57
CA VAL A 171 12.75 19.68 8.97
C VAL A 171 12.65 20.56 10.20
N GLU A 172 11.76 21.55 10.13
CA GLU A 172 11.41 22.33 11.31
C GLU A 172 10.43 21.51 12.17
N TRP A 173 10.96 20.96 13.26
CA TRP A 173 10.25 20.04 14.13
C TRP A 173 9.63 20.76 15.33
N ARG A 174 8.31 20.91 15.33
CA ARG A 174 7.56 21.62 16.38
C ARG A 174 6.77 20.66 17.23
N VAL A 175 7.19 20.53 18.49
CA VAL A 175 6.48 19.73 19.50
C VAL A 175 5.44 20.61 20.17
N VAL A 176 4.18 20.18 20.15
CA VAL A 176 3.03 20.93 20.66
C VAL A 176 2.23 20.05 21.62
N PRO A 177 1.55 20.62 22.63
CA PRO A 177 0.64 19.86 23.46
C PRO A 177 -0.40 19.12 22.60
N GLY A 178 -0.53 17.83 22.83
CA GLY A 178 -1.39 16.98 22.04
C GLY A 178 -1.39 15.54 22.56
N THR A 179 -2.48 14.84 22.31
CA THR A 179 -2.60 13.43 22.64
C THR A 179 -2.64 12.67 21.34
N THR A 180 -1.63 11.83 21.07
CA THR A 180 -1.73 10.90 19.94
C THR A 180 -3.00 10.07 20.10
N PRO A 181 -3.76 9.75 19.04
CA PRO A 181 -4.78 8.70 19.04
C PRO A 181 -4.08 7.37 19.31
N VAL A 182 -3.83 7.13 20.59
CA VAL A 182 -3.06 6.01 21.08
C VAL A 182 -3.99 4.81 21.00
N ALA A 183 -3.54 3.74 20.34
CA ALA A 183 -4.12 2.42 20.55
C ALA A 183 -4.17 2.20 22.06
N THR A 184 -5.39 2.09 22.59
CA THR A 184 -5.71 1.98 24.01
C THR A 184 -4.63 1.15 24.69
N PRO A 185 -4.00 1.61 25.80
CA PRO A 185 -3.01 0.81 26.49
C PRO A 185 -3.60 -0.58 26.64
N THR A 186 -2.98 -1.58 26.01
CA THR A 186 -3.45 -2.95 26.09
C THR A 186 -3.46 -3.25 27.57
N SER A 187 -4.66 -3.33 28.17
CA SER A 187 -4.84 -3.82 29.53
C SER A 187 -3.94 -5.02 29.66
N ALA A 188 -3.10 -5.04 30.71
CA ALA A 188 -2.10 -6.07 30.94
C ALA A 188 -2.63 -7.41 30.43
N ILE A 189 -2.00 -7.94 29.38
CA ILE A 189 -2.49 -9.14 28.69
C ILE A 189 -2.67 -10.19 29.78
N ALA A 190 -3.93 -10.56 30.05
CA ALA A 190 -4.24 -11.54 31.07
C ALA A 190 -3.42 -12.80 30.77
N ALA A 191 -2.73 -13.32 31.78
CA ALA A 191 -1.91 -14.51 31.60
C ALA A 191 -2.77 -15.64 31.01
N PRO A 192 -2.25 -16.40 30.03
CA PRO A 192 -3.00 -17.51 29.47
C PRO A 192 -3.36 -18.51 30.56
N SER A 193 -4.56 -19.09 30.46
CA SER A 193 -5.12 -20.08 31.38
C SER A 193 -5.62 -21.28 30.58
N PRO A 194 -4.72 -22.07 29.96
CA PRO A 194 -5.11 -23.21 29.15
C PRO A 194 -5.76 -24.28 30.00
N VAL A 195 -6.82 -24.85 29.43
CA VAL A 195 -7.49 -26.04 29.96
C VAL A 195 -6.78 -27.27 29.44
N VAL A 196 -6.48 -28.24 30.29
CA VAL A 196 -5.76 -29.47 29.91
C VAL A 196 -6.72 -30.65 29.90
N ARG A 197 -6.76 -31.36 28.77
CA ARG A 197 -7.51 -32.60 28.59
C ARG A 197 -6.54 -33.69 28.14
N TYR A 198 -6.50 -34.81 28.86
CA TYR A 198 -5.48 -35.83 28.66
C TYR A 198 -6.03 -37.25 28.61
N ALA A 199 -5.37 -38.12 27.86
CA ALA A 199 -5.55 -39.57 27.92
C ALA A 199 -4.70 -40.19 29.05
N ALA A 200 -5.14 -41.30 29.64
CA ALA A 200 -4.49 -41.89 30.81
C ALA A 200 -2.99 -42.22 30.58
N ASP A 201 -2.62 -42.60 29.37
CA ASP A 201 -1.23 -42.89 28.94
C ASP A 201 -0.35 -41.63 28.81
N ARG A 202 -0.94 -40.42 28.94
CA ARG A 202 -0.24 -39.13 28.97
C ARG A 202 -0.16 -38.51 30.36
N ALA A 203 -0.54 -39.24 31.41
CA ALA A 203 -0.51 -38.75 32.79
C ALA A 203 0.90 -38.28 33.24
N ALA A 204 1.97 -38.87 32.70
CA ALA A 204 3.36 -38.49 33.00
C ALA A 204 3.71 -37.04 32.63
N ALA A 205 2.98 -36.41 31.70
CA ALA A 205 3.19 -35.02 31.30
C ALA A 205 2.60 -34.00 32.30
N LEU A 206 1.63 -34.42 33.12
CA LEU A 206 0.84 -33.51 33.95
C LEU A 206 1.64 -32.75 35.01
N PRO A 207 2.62 -33.32 35.73
CA PRO A 207 3.40 -32.58 36.71
C PRO A 207 4.11 -31.36 36.11
N TYR A 208 4.70 -31.53 34.91
CA TYR A 208 5.41 -30.46 34.20
C TYR A 208 4.46 -29.36 33.74
N LEU A 209 3.31 -29.73 33.17
CA LEU A 209 2.30 -28.76 32.74
C LEU A 209 1.69 -28.01 33.91
N ARG A 210 1.39 -28.70 35.02
CA ARG A 210 0.89 -28.06 36.24
C ARG A 210 1.90 -27.08 36.79
N ALA A 211 3.18 -27.46 36.85
CA ALA A 211 4.25 -26.58 37.32
C ALA A 211 4.40 -25.35 36.42
N ALA A 212 4.41 -25.53 35.09
CA ALA A 212 4.51 -24.42 34.14
C ALA A 212 3.31 -23.47 34.20
N ILE A 213 2.09 -24.00 34.22
CA ILE A 213 0.86 -23.19 34.32
C ILE A 213 0.80 -22.48 35.68
N ALA A 214 1.23 -23.13 36.77
CA ALA A 214 1.30 -22.51 38.09
C ALA A 214 2.29 -21.33 38.12
N ALA A 215 3.41 -21.42 37.40
CA ALA A 215 4.42 -20.36 37.32
C ALA A 215 3.93 -19.08 36.61
N TRP A 216 2.82 -19.12 35.86
CA TRP A 216 2.26 -17.94 35.19
C TRP A 216 1.35 -17.10 36.07
N ARG A 217 0.92 -17.66 37.21
CA ARG A 217 -0.09 -17.05 38.06
C ARG A 217 0.52 -15.93 38.89
N ASP A 218 -0.25 -14.86 39.03
CA ASP A 218 -0.01 -13.90 40.08
C ASP A 218 -0.44 -14.55 41.40
N PRO A 219 0.45 -14.70 42.40
CA PRO A 219 0.08 -15.26 43.71
C PRO A 219 -1.06 -14.48 44.40
N ALA A 220 -1.34 -13.24 44.01
CA ALA A 220 -2.47 -12.46 44.52
C ALA A 220 -3.83 -12.79 43.86
N ALA A 221 -3.84 -13.47 42.70
CA ALA A 221 -5.06 -13.87 42.00
C ALA A 221 -5.48 -15.28 42.45
N GLY A 222 -6.55 -15.36 43.25
CA GLY A 222 -7.00 -16.59 43.93
C GLY A 222 -7.14 -17.87 43.07
N SER A 223 -7.14 -19.01 43.77
CA SER A 223 -7.06 -20.37 43.21
C SER A 223 -8.31 -20.81 42.44
N ARG A 224 -8.22 -20.95 41.11
CA ARG A 224 -9.14 -21.78 40.29
C ARG A 224 -8.48 -23.11 39.83
N SER A 225 -7.60 -23.66 40.67
CA SER A 225 -6.50 -24.52 40.20
C SER A 225 -6.86 -25.94 39.76
N THR A 226 -7.93 -26.53 40.27
CA THR A 226 -8.16 -27.99 40.17
C THR A 226 -9.10 -28.39 39.04
N GLU A 227 -9.95 -27.49 38.54
CA GLU A 227 -10.96 -27.81 37.50
C GLU A 227 -10.41 -27.69 36.07
N SER A 228 -9.22 -27.14 35.90
CA SER A 228 -8.65 -26.91 34.57
C SER A 228 -7.98 -28.15 33.96
N VAL A 229 -7.60 -29.16 34.76
CA VAL A 229 -6.93 -30.38 34.29
C VAL A 229 -7.82 -31.60 34.54
N ALA A 230 -8.29 -32.24 33.47
CA ALA A 230 -9.22 -33.35 33.55
C ALA A 230 -8.98 -34.40 32.45
N PRO A 231 -9.48 -35.64 32.59
CA PRO A 231 -9.48 -36.62 31.52
C PRO A 231 -10.17 -36.10 30.26
N SER A 232 -9.82 -36.67 29.10
CA SER A 232 -10.36 -36.25 27.80
C SER A 232 -11.88 -36.40 27.63
N THR A 233 -12.51 -37.20 28.49
CA THR A 233 -13.97 -37.42 28.51
C THR A 233 -14.75 -36.28 29.17
N GLU A 234 -14.07 -35.40 29.90
CA GLU A 234 -14.71 -34.30 30.63
C GLU A 234 -14.79 -33.04 29.76
N ALA A 235 -15.96 -32.39 29.75
CA ALA A 235 -16.16 -31.14 29.04
C ALA A 235 -15.27 -30.02 29.59
N TRP A 236 -14.98 -29.00 28.78
CA TRP A 236 -14.26 -27.80 29.21
C TRP A 236 -15.17 -26.57 29.21
N PRO A 237 -14.86 -25.54 30.03
CA PRO A 237 -15.66 -24.32 30.09
C PRO A 237 -15.80 -23.63 28.74
N ALA A 238 -17.00 -23.14 28.41
CA ALA A 238 -17.29 -22.52 27.12
C ALA A 238 -16.55 -21.19 26.88
N ASP A 239 -16.11 -20.52 27.95
CA ASP A 239 -15.32 -19.28 27.91
C ASP A 239 -13.81 -19.52 27.72
N SER A 240 -13.37 -20.79 27.68
CA SER A 240 -11.98 -21.15 27.42
C SER A 240 -11.52 -20.61 26.08
N ARG A 241 -10.32 -20.02 26.05
CA ARG A 241 -9.67 -19.58 24.78
C ARG A 241 -8.49 -20.44 24.39
N GLU A 242 -8.02 -21.28 25.31
CA GLU A 242 -6.79 -22.05 25.18
C GLU A 242 -7.04 -23.48 25.69
N LEU A 243 -6.60 -24.47 24.91
CA LEU A 243 -6.78 -25.88 25.20
C LEU A 243 -5.47 -26.63 24.94
N ILE A 244 -5.07 -27.48 25.87
CA ILE A 244 -4.00 -28.46 25.70
C ILE A 244 -4.67 -29.84 25.64
N TRP A 245 -4.64 -30.46 24.47
CA TRP A 245 -5.29 -31.73 24.17
C TRP A 245 -4.23 -32.83 24.02
N LEU A 246 -3.97 -33.55 25.11
CA LEU A 246 -2.98 -34.62 25.20
C LEU A 246 -3.62 -35.99 24.93
N VAL A 247 -4.21 -36.16 23.75
CA VAL A 247 -4.80 -37.44 23.32
C VAL A 247 -4.23 -37.79 21.94
N PRO A 248 -3.55 -38.94 21.78
CA PRO A 248 -3.04 -39.37 20.49
C PRO A 248 -4.18 -39.78 19.54
N GLY A 249 -3.89 -39.79 18.24
CA GLY A 249 -4.83 -40.18 17.19
C GLY A 249 -5.62 -39.02 16.57
N ALA A 250 -6.78 -39.34 16.00
CA ALA A 250 -7.62 -38.37 15.30
C ALA A 250 -8.18 -37.29 16.25
N VAL A 251 -8.06 -36.02 15.87
CA VAL A 251 -8.55 -34.90 16.67
C VAL A 251 -10.08 -34.83 16.60
N PRO A 252 -10.81 -34.88 17.74
CA PRO A 252 -12.27 -34.82 17.76
C PRO A 252 -12.84 -33.56 17.11
N ASN A 253 -14.09 -33.63 16.65
CA ASN A 253 -14.70 -32.49 15.95
C ASN A 253 -14.87 -31.27 16.87
N GLU A 254 -15.15 -31.49 18.14
CA GLU A 254 -15.34 -30.45 19.16
C GLU A 254 -14.06 -29.62 19.33
N VAL A 255 -12.90 -30.28 19.35
CA VAL A 255 -11.58 -29.64 19.44
C VAL A 255 -11.25 -28.85 18.17
N ARG A 256 -11.60 -29.40 16.99
CA ARG A 256 -11.43 -28.71 15.71
C ARG A 256 -12.31 -27.48 15.60
N GLU A 257 -13.57 -27.57 15.99
CA GLU A 257 -14.51 -26.43 15.99
C GLU A 257 -14.09 -25.36 16.99
N PHE A 258 -13.64 -25.75 18.18
CA PHE A 258 -13.04 -24.83 19.15
C PHE A 258 -11.89 -24.02 18.55
N ALA A 259 -10.95 -24.68 17.86
CA ALA A 259 -9.85 -24.00 17.18
C ALA A 259 -10.36 -23.09 16.05
N ARG A 260 -11.31 -23.54 15.22
CA ARG A 260 -11.88 -22.71 14.13
C ARG A 260 -12.55 -21.45 14.64
N ASN A 261 -13.18 -21.51 15.81
CA ASN A 261 -13.91 -20.40 16.41
C ASN A 261 -13.01 -19.38 17.12
N GLY A 262 -11.68 -19.52 17.05
CA GLY A 262 -10.72 -18.57 17.63
C GLY A 262 -9.88 -19.16 18.77
N GLY A 263 -10.12 -20.42 19.14
CA GLY A 263 -9.35 -21.11 20.17
C GLY A 263 -7.91 -21.40 19.75
N ARG A 264 -7.01 -21.46 20.74
CA ARG A 264 -5.62 -21.89 20.57
C ARG A 264 -5.45 -23.28 21.17
N VAL A 265 -5.14 -24.27 20.33
CA VAL A 265 -5.06 -25.67 20.76
C VAL A 265 -3.64 -26.18 20.61
N LEU A 266 -3.09 -26.76 21.67
CA LEU A 266 -1.85 -27.54 21.64
C LEU A 266 -2.18 -29.04 21.71
N LEU A 267 -1.88 -29.76 20.65
CA LEU A 267 -2.13 -31.19 20.46
C LEU A 267 -0.93 -32.05 20.91
N ASP A 268 -1.21 -33.28 21.33
CA ASP A 268 -0.20 -34.32 21.60
C ASP A 268 0.68 -34.58 20.37
N ALA A 269 1.90 -35.07 20.60
CA ALA A 269 2.79 -35.50 19.52
C ALA A 269 2.22 -36.65 18.68
N GLY A 270 1.42 -37.53 19.30
CA GLY A 270 0.72 -38.61 18.62
C GLY A 270 -0.59 -38.19 17.95
N SER A 271 -1.00 -36.92 18.01
CA SER A 271 -2.22 -36.47 17.34
C SER A 271 -2.00 -36.31 15.83
N GLU A 272 -2.99 -36.74 15.06
CA GLU A 272 -3.01 -36.54 13.62
C GLU A 272 -3.35 -35.08 13.28
N TRP A 273 -2.70 -34.53 12.26
CA TRP A 273 -3.09 -33.23 11.75
C TRP A 273 -4.46 -33.33 11.08
N PRO A 274 -5.42 -32.44 11.42
CA PRO A 274 -6.69 -32.38 10.71
C PRO A 274 -6.49 -32.16 9.21
N ARG A 275 -7.18 -32.95 8.37
CA ARG A 275 -7.03 -32.90 6.90
C ARG A 275 -7.47 -31.57 6.27
N ASP A 276 -8.28 -30.83 7.00
CA ASP A 276 -8.79 -29.50 6.68
C ASP A 276 -7.79 -28.37 7.01
N ALA A 277 -6.64 -28.68 7.61
CA ALA A 277 -5.55 -27.72 7.82
C ALA A 277 -4.69 -27.59 6.55
N SER A 278 -5.09 -26.69 5.66
CA SER A 278 -4.44 -26.45 4.36
C SER A 278 -3.24 -25.50 4.40
N SER A 279 -3.02 -24.80 5.52
CA SER A 279 -1.90 -23.87 5.70
C SER A 279 -0.57 -24.60 5.92
N PRO A 280 0.56 -24.07 5.42
CA PRO A 280 1.88 -24.63 5.70
C PRO A 280 2.19 -24.59 7.19
N ARG A 281 2.74 -25.69 7.70
CA ARG A 281 3.15 -25.84 9.11
C ARG A 281 4.39 -25.02 9.37
N ALA A 282 4.30 -24.09 10.32
CA ALA A 282 5.42 -23.28 10.76
C ALA A 282 5.96 -23.81 12.10
N PRO A 283 7.28 -23.88 12.29
CA PRO A 283 7.87 -24.18 13.58
C PRO A 283 7.69 -22.99 14.52
N LEU A 284 6.96 -23.18 15.62
CA LEU A 284 6.66 -22.15 16.62
C LEU A 284 7.66 -22.14 17.77
N TRP A 285 8.26 -23.30 18.07
CA TRP A 285 9.30 -23.44 19.07
C TRP A 285 10.30 -24.50 18.62
N ARG A 286 11.59 -24.18 18.72
CA ARG A 286 12.73 -25.07 18.42
C ARG A 286 13.57 -25.38 19.65
N ASP A 287 14.21 -26.53 19.63
CA ASP A 287 15.25 -26.90 20.60
C ASP A 287 16.59 -26.19 20.30
N GLY A 288 17.60 -26.42 21.14
CA GLY A 288 18.93 -25.83 20.98
C GLY A 288 19.69 -26.30 19.72
N SER A 289 19.26 -27.41 19.10
CA SER A 289 19.81 -27.90 17.82
C SER A 289 19.07 -27.34 16.60
N GLY A 290 17.99 -26.59 16.82
CA GLY A 290 17.14 -26.03 15.78
C GLY A 290 16.01 -26.96 15.31
N ALA A 291 15.85 -28.16 15.88
CA ALA A 291 14.71 -29.02 15.55
C ALA A 291 13.42 -28.47 16.16
N ALA A 292 12.30 -28.60 15.44
CA ALA A 292 11.01 -28.09 15.92
C ALA A 292 10.49 -28.96 17.07
N LEU A 293 10.14 -28.34 18.20
CA LEU A 293 9.45 -28.95 19.35
C LEU A 293 7.94 -28.75 19.26
N VAL A 294 7.52 -27.61 18.70
CA VAL A 294 6.11 -27.30 18.42
C VAL A 294 5.99 -26.77 17.00
N GLU A 295 5.10 -27.38 16.24
CA GLU A 295 4.66 -26.91 14.93
C GLU A 295 3.25 -26.31 15.05
N GLY A 296 2.91 -25.34 14.21
CA GLY A 296 1.57 -24.78 14.21
C GLY A 296 1.10 -24.23 12.88
N VAL A 297 -0.21 -24.10 12.77
CA VAL A 297 -0.94 -23.62 11.60
C VAL A 297 -2.10 -22.72 12.03
N ALA A 298 -2.40 -21.71 11.22
CA ALA A 298 -3.67 -20.99 11.34
C ALA A 298 -4.81 -21.94 10.95
N PHE A 299 -5.88 -21.95 11.75
CA PHE A 299 -7.02 -22.84 11.54
C PHE A 299 -8.33 -22.10 11.85
N GLY A 300 -9.07 -21.73 10.80
CA GLY A 300 -10.20 -20.82 10.92
C GLY A 300 -9.77 -19.46 11.49
N ARG A 301 -10.40 -19.02 12.58
CA ARG A 301 -10.03 -17.80 13.33
C ARG A 301 -9.00 -18.04 14.43
N GLY A 302 -8.66 -19.30 14.73
CA GLY A 302 -7.73 -19.67 15.79
C GLY A 302 -6.46 -20.32 15.26
N ARG A 303 -5.83 -21.14 16.12
CA ARG A 303 -4.54 -21.76 15.83
C ARG A 303 -4.50 -23.18 16.37
N LEU A 304 -4.05 -24.12 15.53
CA LEU A 304 -3.67 -25.47 15.94
C LEU A 304 -2.16 -25.54 16.05
N MET A 305 -1.69 -26.11 17.14
CA MET A 305 -0.30 -26.34 17.46
C MET A 305 -0.16 -27.81 17.84
N ARG A 306 0.96 -28.45 17.50
CA ARG A 306 1.22 -29.84 17.84
C ARG A 306 2.65 -29.98 18.32
N LEU A 307 2.82 -30.75 19.39
CA LEU A 307 4.14 -31.18 19.83
C LEU A 307 4.75 -32.13 18.79
N THR A 308 6.07 -32.14 18.66
CA THR A 308 6.76 -33.12 17.78
C THR A 308 7.28 -34.32 18.55
N ARG A 309 7.33 -34.23 19.90
CA ARG A 309 7.80 -35.26 20.83
C ARG A 309 6.87 -35.33 22.04
N ALA A 310 6.84 -36.47 22.72
CA ALA A 310 6.05 -36.62 23.93
C ALA A 310 6.56 -35.68 25.05
N LEU A 311 5.65 -35.15 25.87
CA LEU A 311 5.98 -34.30 27.02
C LEU A 311 6.52 -35.11 28.20
N VAL A 312 7.65 -35.80 28.00
CA VAL A 312 8.38 -36.50 29.05
C VAL A 312 9.87 -36.18 28.96
N PRO A 313 10.59 -36.00 30.09
CA PRO A 313 11.97 -35.52 30.07
C PRO A 313 12.95 -36.40 29.29
N GLN A 314 12.65 -37.70 29.14
CA GLN A 314 13.52 -38.64 28.43
C GLN A 314 13.63 -38.32 26.93
N VAL A 315 12.61 -37.69 26.34
CA VAL A 315 12.59 -37.34 24.90
C VAL A 315 12.50 -35.84 24.65
N MET A 316 12.11 -35.06 25.67
CA MET A 316 12.02 -33.61 25.66
C MET A 316 12.70 -33.03 26.92
N PRO A 317 14.05 -33.01 26.97
CA PRO A 317 14.80 -32.52 28.12
C PRO A 317 14.52 -31.04 28.43
N GLU A 318 14.01 -30.27 27.46
CA GLU A 318 13.62 -28.87 27.61
C GLU A 318 12.56 -28.66 28.69
N LEU A 319 11.82 -29.71 29.07
CA LEU A 319 10.86 -29.68 30.19
C LEU A 319 11.50 -29.34 31.54
N LEU A 320 12.80 -29.65 31.68
CA LEU A 320 13.57 -29.39 32.90
C LEU A 320 14.33 -28.05 32.85
N GLU A 321 14.28 -27.34 31.72
CA GLU A 321 14.98 -26.07 31.58
C GLU A 321 14.20 -24.94 32.29
N PRO A 322 14.90 -23.97 32.91
CA PRO A 322 14.25 -22.85 33.60
C PRO A 322 13.31 -22.02 32.70
N GLY A 323 13.59 -21.98 31.39
CA GLY A 323 12.80 -21.25 30.41
C GLY A 323 11.57 -21.99 29.86
N PHE A 324 11.30 -23.22 30.31
CA PHE A 324 10.15 -24.01 29.85
C PHE A 324 8.81 -23.29 30.06
N PRO A 325 8.49 -22.76 31.26
CA PRO A 325 7.20 -22.12 31.49
C PRO A 325 6.96 -20.92 30.57
N GLN A 326 7.97 -20.07 30.35
CA GLN A 326 7.85 -18.88 29.51
C GLN A 326 7.68 -19.25 28.03
N ARG A 327 8.38 -20.29 27.56
CA ARG A 327 8.24 -20.75 26.16
C ARG A 327 6.87 -21.39 25.90
N LEU A 328 6.36 -22.20 26.83
CA LEU A 328 5.00 -22.73 26.76
C LEU A 328 3.96 -21.59 26.79
N ARG A 329 4.16 -20.58 27.65
CA ARG A 329 3.29 -19.39 27.73
C ARG A 329 3.22 -18.64 26.40
N GLY A 330 4.37 -18.42 25.77
CA GLY A 330 4.49 -17.71 24.50
C GLY A 330 3.71 -18.34 23.34
N LEU A 331 3.42 -19.65 23.38
CA LEU A 331 2.54 -20.31 22.40
C LEU A 331 1.09 -19.81 22.49
N PHE A 332 0.67 -19.41 23.69
CA PHE A 332 -0.67 -18.93 24.02
C PHE A 332 -0.70 -17.43 24.26
N GLU A 333 0.36 -16.67 24.02
CA GLU A 333 0.27 -15.21 24.06
C GLU A 333 -0.07 -14.67 22.67
N PRO A 334 -0.96 -13.66 22.58
CA PRO A 334 -1.12 -12.93 21.33
C PRO A 334 0.22 -12.25 21.01
N THR A 335 0.59 -12.20 19.72
CA THR A 335 1.79 -11.47 19.30
C THR A 335 1.67 -10.01 19.73
N ALA A 336 2.51 -9.58 20.66
CA ALA A 336 2.52 -8.20 21.12
C ALA A 336 2.86 -7.27 19.95
N PRO A 337 2.14 -6.15 19.77
CA PRO A 337 2.52 -5.16 18.77
C PRO A 337 3.91 -4.62 19.10
N ALA A 338 4.71 -4.37 18.07
CA ALA A 338 6.04 -3.80 18.24
C ALA A 338 5.95 -2.45 18.99
N PRO A 339 6.90 -2.15 19.89
CA PRO A 339 6.91 -0.88 20.60
C PRO A 339 7.09 0.26 19.60
N SER A 340 6.08 1.14 19.51
CA SER A 340 6.04 2.23 18.53
C SER A 340 5.90 3.62 19.17
N ARG A 341 5.99 3.71 20.50
CA ARG A 341 5.83 4.97 21.25
C ARG A 341 7.19 5.57 21.56
N VAL A 342 7.35 6.86 21.30
CA VAL A 342 8.60 7.58 21.56
C VAL A 342 8.32 9.05 21.94
N SER A 343 9.25 9.65 22.67
CA SER A 343 9.29 11.11 22.89
C SER A 343 9.54 11.81 21.56
N ALA A 344 8.65 12.72 21.15
CA ALA A 344 8.81 13.42 19.89
C ALA A 344 10.06 14.31 19.87
N LYS A 345 10.47 14.85 21.02
CA LYS A 345 11.72 15.61 21.15
C LYS A 345 12.94 14.74 20.80
N ASP A 346 12.93 13.49 21.25
CA ASP A 346 14.02 12.53 21.03
C ASP A 346 13.88 11.76 19.71
N HIS A 347 12.88 12.09 18.88
CA HIS A 347 12.64 11.45 17.58
C HIS A 347 12.64 12.44 16.43
N ALA A 348 13.15 13.66 16.64
CA ALA A 348 13.35 14.65 15.60
C ALA A 348 14.17 14.04 14.44
N PRO A 349 13.75 14.22 13.18
CA PRO A 349 14.45 13.64 12.04
C PRO A 349 15.90 14.12 11.92
N ALA A 350 16.79 13.22 11.51
CA ALA A 350 18.16 13.56 11.16
C ALA A 350 18.28 13.84 9.66
N ILE A 351 19.28 14.62 9.25
CA ILE A 351 19.58 14.87 7.83
C ILE A 351 20.56 13.81 7.34
N GLY A 352 20.40 13.35 6.10
CA GLY A 352 21.38 12.47 5.45
C GLY A 352 20.78 11.31 4.65
N ALA A 353 19.48 11.34 4.35
CA ALA A 353 18.93 10.41 3.37
C ALA A 353 19.20 10.91 1.94
N ALA A 354 19.26 9.97 0.99
CA ALA A 354 19.35 10.30 -0.43
C ALA A 354 18.06 11.00 -0.88
N ALA A 355 18.18 12.07 -1.65
CA ALA A 355 17.05 12.70 -2.30
C ALA A 355 16.50 11.79 -3.41
N TYR A 356 15.18 11.67 -3.50
CA TYR A 356 14.52 10.90 -4.53
C TYR A 356 14.19 11.78 -5.74
N ALA A 357 14.33 11.22 -6.95
CA ALA A 357 13.90 11.88 -8.16
C ALA A 357 12.37 11.91 -8.20
N LEU A 358 11.80 13.11 -8.28
CA LEU A 358 10.36 13.28 -8.39
C LEU A 358 9.84 12.72 -9.72
N PRO A 359 8.63 12.13 -9.73
CA PRO A 359 8.00 11.71 -10.97
C PRO A 359 7.77 12.92 -11.87
N PRO A 360 8.07 12.81 -13.18
CA PRO A 360 7.85 13.94 -14.08
C PRO A 360 6.38 14.13 -14.40
N ARG A 361 5.99 15.36 -14.71
CA ARG A 361 4.61 15.72 -15.05
C ARG A 361 4.29 15.28 -16.48
N ASP A 362 3.33 14.37 -16.64
CA ASP A 362 2.86 13.88 -17.94
C ASP A 362 2.03 14.95 -18.67
N LEU A 363 2.41 15.30 -19.90
CA LEU A 363 1.74 16.32 -20.72
C LEU A 363 0.63 15.76 -21.63
N ARG A 364 0.42 14.44 -21.65
CA ARG A 364 -0.53 13.79 -22.57
C ARG A 364 -1.96 14.25 -22.41
N LEU A 365 -2.41 14.58 -21.20
CA LEU A 365 -3.77 15.10 -20.97
C LEU A 365 -3.97 16.45 -21.67
N TRP A 366 -3.03 17.38 -21.51
CA TRP A 366 -3.06 18.68 -22.18
C TRP A 366 -2.94 18.55 -23.69
N LEU A 367 -2.09 17.63 -24.17
CA LEU A 367 -2.00 17.31 -25.60
C LEU A 367 -3.28 16.69 -26.14
N ALA A 368 -3.98 15.83 -25.39
CA ALA A 368 -5.24 15.25 -25.81
C ALA A 368 -6.32 16.32 -25.98
N LEU A 369 -6.40 17.29 -25.06
CA LEU A 369 -7.29 18.44 -25.17
C LEU A 369 -6.94 19.30 -26.40
N LEU A 370 -5.66 19.56 -26.65
CA LEU A 370 -5.20 20.28 -27.82
C LEU A 370 -5.52 19.54 -29.13
N ILE A 371 -5.32 18.21 -29.18
CA ILE A 371 -5.68 17.36 -30.32
C ILE A 371 -7.18 17.44 -30.59
N ALA A 372 -8.02 17.33 -29.54
CA ALA A 372 -9.46 17.44 -29.69
C ALA A 372 -9.88 18.82 -30.23
N LEU A 373 -9.27 19.91 -29.74
CA LEU A 373 -9.52 21.26 -30.24
C LEU A 373 -9.15 21.39 -31.72
N VAL A 374 -7.95 20.93 -32.11
CA VAL A 374 -7.48 20.95 -33.50
C VAL A 374 -8.38 20.10 -34.40
N PHE A 375 -8.85 18.95 -33.91
CA PHE A 375 -9.79 18.10 -34.64
C PHE A 375 -11.14 18.80 -34.87
N VAL A 376 -11.71 19.45 -33.86
CA VAL A 376 -12.95 20.22 -34.00
C VAL A 376 -12.78 21.37 -35.01
N LEU A 377 -11.65 22.09 -34.96
CA LEU A 377 -11.32 23.14 -35.92
C LEU A 377 -11.19 22.58 -37.35
N GLU A 378 -10.54 21.43 -37.51
CA GLU A 378 -10.42 20.75 -38.80
C GLU A 378 -11.79 20.31 -39.33
N ARG A 379 -12.64 19.72 -38.49
CA ARG A 379 -14.02 19.34 -38.86
C ARG A 379 -14.88 20.55 -39.23
N TRP A 380 -14.79 21.63 -38.46
CA TRP A 380 -15.54 22.87 -38.74
C TRP A 380 -15.09 23.51 -40.06
N LEU A 381 -13.79 23.55 -40.34
CA LEU A 381 -13.28 24.08 -41.60
C LEU A 381 -13.68 23.18 -42.78
N ALA A 382 -13.67 21.86 -42.60
CA ALA A 382 -14.06 20.89 -43.62
C ALA A 382 -15.56 20.92 -43.96
N THR A 383 -16.42 21.28 -43.00
CA THR A 383 -17.88 21.38 -43.19
C THR A 383 -18.36 22.78 -43.56
N ARG A 384 -17.48 23.79 -43.53
CA ARG A 384 -17.86 25.17 -43.84
C ARG A 384 -18.32 25.28 -45.29
N ALA A 385 -19.55 25.76 -45.50
CA ALA A 385 -20.24 25.87 -46.79
C ALA A 385 -19.56 26.79 -47.83
N ARG A 386 -18.41 27.41 -47.51
CA ARG A 386 -17.53 28.03 -48.50
C ARG A 386 -16.63 27.00 -49.18
N ARG A 387 -17.23 25.93 -49.74
CA ARG A 387 -16.66 25.35 -50.97
C ARG A 387 -16.97 26.39 -52.03
N GLY A 388 -16.01 27.28 -52.29
CA GLY A 388 -16.16 28.29 -53.33
C GLY A 388 -16.67 27.62 -54.58
N ALA A 389 -17.75 28.16 -55.17
CA ALA A 389 -18.12 27.84 -56.53
C ALA A 389 -16.86 27.98 -57.37
N THR A 390 -16.37 26.85 -57.86
CA THR A 390 -15.31 26.81 -58.87
C THR A 390 -15.78 27.66 -60.05
N PRO A 391 -15.07 28.73 -60.43
CA PRO A 391 -15.36 29.43 -61.68
C PRO A 391 -15.10 28.54 -62.89
#